data_AF-A0A5K1JZ79-F1
#
_entry.id   AF-A0A5K1JZ79-F1
#
_cell.length_a   1.000
_cell.length_b   1.000
_cell.length_c   1.000
_cell.angle_alpha   90.00
_cell.angle_beta   90.00
_cell.angle_gamma   90.00
#
_symmetry.space_group_name_H-M   'P 1'
#
loop_
_entity.id
_entity.type
_entity.pdbx_description
1 polymer ?
#
loop_
_entity_poly.entity_id
_entity_poly.type
_entity_poly.pdbx_seq_one_letter_code
_entity_poly.pdbx_strand_id
1 'polypeptide(L)'
;MSNIPSRTVTVSLDPTLAEQSRCQDDEKVTADHASTPPYQLSIEQVILRYEADIEAGLTDAQAAERLQRYGPNELEGGEGVSWVRVLVSQIVNAMVLVMIIALAVSLAIR
;
A
#
# COMPACT_ATOMS: atom_id res chain seq x y z
N MET A 1 -30.96 -21.86 -8.84
CA MET A 1 -29.73 -22.68 -8.91
C MET A 1 -28.73 -21.91 -9.76
N SER A 2 -27.90 -21.07 -9.15
CA SER A 2 -26.88 -20.28 -9.87
C SER A 2 -25.53 -20.91 -9.58
N ASN A 3 -25.04 -21.74 -10.50
CA ASN A 3 -23.74 -22.39 -10.42
C ASN A 3 -22.65 -21.34 -10.70
N ILE A 4 -21.90 -20.98 -9.67
CA ILE A 4 -20.68 -20.18 -9.80
C ILE A 4 -19.53 -21.17 -10.06
N PRO A 5 -18.79 -21.07 -11.18
CA PRO A 5 -17.63 -21.94 -11.41
C PRO A 5 -16.43 -21.49 -10.57
N SER A 6 -15.91 -22.41 -9.77
CA SER A 6 -14.69 -22.28 -8.98
C SER A 6 -13.49 -21.88 -9.86
N ARG A 7 -12.88 -20.73 -9.58
CA ARG A 7 -11.58 -20.35 -10.15
C ARG A 7 -10.49 -21.19 -9.47
N THR A 8 -10.24 -22.38 -10.00
CA THR A 8 -9.04 -23.15 -9.68
C THR A 8 -7.85 -22.45 -10.33
N VAL A 9 -6.95 -21.88 -9.50
CA VAL A 9 -5.64 -21.42 -9.96
C VAL A 9 -4.79 -22.66 -10.20
N THR A 10 -4.77 -23.14 -11.44
CA THR A 10 -3.82 -24.17 -11.88
C THR A 10 -2.43 -23.54 -11.83
N VAL A 11 -1.63 -23.93 -10.83
CA VAL A 11 -0.17 -23.76 -10.85
C VAL A 11 0.34 -24.63 -11.99
N SER A 12 0.48 -24.01 -13.16
CA SER A 12 1.05 -24.65 -14.34
C SER A 12 2.54 -24.88 -14.07
N LEU A 13 2.91 -26.15 -13.91
CA LEU A 13 4.28 -26.62 -13.98
C LEU A 13 4.70 -26.60 -15.45
N ASP A 14 5.08 -25.43 -15.96
CA ASP A 14 5.70 -25.28 -17.26
C ASP A 14 7.12 -24.70 -17.07
N PRO A 15 8.20 -25.50 -17.23
CA PRO A 15 9.57 -25.08 -16.94
C PRO A 15 10.19 -24.18 -18.03
N THR A 16 9.39 -23.62 -18.94
CA THR A 16 9.88 -22.89 -20.12
C THR A 16 9.42 -21.41 -20.19
N LEU A 17 9.28 -20.76 -19.03
CA LEU A 17 9.19 -19.29 -18.90
C LEU A 17 10.23 -18.77 -17.90
N ALA A 18 11.49 -19.05 -18.19
CA ALA A 18 12.65 -18.50 -17.49
C ALA A 18 13.25 -17.33 -18.28
N GLU A 19 12.53 -16.20 -18.34
CA GLU A 19 13.04 -14.86 -18.67
C GLU A 19 12.08 -13.85 -17.97
N GLN A 20 12.22 -13.56 -16.68
CA GLN A 20 13.11 -12.56 -16.08
C GLN A 20 13.19 -11.20 -16.80
N SER A 21 12.75 -10.16 -16.05
CA SER A 21 13.06 -8.71 -16.13
C SER A 21 11.87 -7.84 -16.57
N ARG A 22 11.44 -6.78 -15.89
CA ARG A 22 12.13 -5.93 -14.89
C ARG A 22 11.07 -5.08 -14.15
N CYS A 23 11.03 -5.17 -12.82
CA CYS A 23 10.55 -4.10 -11.93
C CYS A 23 11.51 -4.11 -10.76
N GLN A 24 12.65 -3.46 -10.96
CA GLN A 24 13.58 -3.07 -9.91
C GLN A 24 13.59 -1.55 -9.89
N ASP A 25 13.93 -0.98 -8.73
CA ASP A 25 14.03 0.45 -8.36
C ASP A 25 12.76 0.89 -7.58
N ASP A 26 12.77 1.34 -6.33
CA ASP A 26 13.81 1.66 -5.33
C ASP A 26 13.06 1.78 -3.98
N GLU A 27 13.47 1.15 -2.89
CA GLU A 27 14.25 1.75 -1.79
C GLU A 27 13.46 1.80 -0.44
N LYS A 28 14.03 1.11 0.56
CA LYS A 28 13.74 1.05 2.03
C LYS A 28 12.50 0.29 2.51
N VAL A 29 12.54 -1.04 2.40
CA VAL A 29 11.87 -1.88 3.41
C VAL A 29 12.80 -1.98 4.62
N THR A 30 12.46 -1.22 5.65
CA THR A 30 13.16 -1.16 6.93
C THR A 30 13.34 -2.55 7.52
N ALA A 31 14.57 -2.82 7.99
CA ALA A 31 15.02 -4.10 8.49
C ALA A 31 14.18 -4.62 9.67
N ASP A 32 13.27 -5.56 9.40
CA ASP A 32 12.81 -6.59 10.35
C ASP A 32 12.30 -7.85 9.61
N HIS A 33 13.00 -8.32 8.58
CA HIS A 33 12.52 -9.34 7.63
C HIS A 33 13.30 -10.66 7.65
N ALA A 34 14.03 -10.95 8.73
CA ALA A 34 14.67 -12.26 8.91
C ALA A 34 13.74 -13.33 9.52
N SER A 35 12.46 -13.01 9.79
CA SER A 35 11.46 -13.96 10.28
C SER A 35 10.51 -14.39 9.15
N THR A 36 10.22 -15.69 9.09
CA THR A 36 9.13 -16.25 8.28
C THR A 36 7.85 -15.43 8.50
N PRO A 37 7.19 -14.96 7.42
CA PRO A 37 6.02 -14.11 7.57
C PRO A 37 4.87 -14.87 8.24
N PRO A 38 4.03 -14.20 9.05
CA PRO A 38 3.00 -14.84 9.88
C PRO A 38 2.00 -15.70 9.09
N TYR A 39 1.75 -15.38 7.82
CA TYR A 39 0.87 -16.15 6.93
C TYR A 39 1.48 -17.48 6.44
N GLN A 40 2.76 -17.75 6.73
CA GLN A 40 3.42 -19.03 6.45
C GLN A 40 3.57 -19.91 7.71
N LEU A 41 3.24 -19.40 8.89
CA LEU A 41 3.30 -20.15 10.15
C LEU A 41 1.99 -20.92 10.41
N SER A 42 2.06 -22.00 11.18
CA SER A 42 0.86 -22.70 11.64
C SER A 42 0.12 -21.87 12.68
N ILE A 43 -1.17 -22.17 12.89
CA ILE A 43 -2.03 -21.44 13.83
C ILE A 43 -1.41 -21.43 15.24
N GLU A 44 -0.91 -22.58 15.71
CA GLU A 44 -0.29 -22.74 17.03
C GLU A 44 0.99 -21.90 17.17
N GLN A 45 1.77 -21.80 16.09
CA GLN A 45 3.00 -21.00 16.07
C GLN A 45 2.69 -19.50 16.11
N VAL A 46 1.63 -19.06 15.43
CA VAL A 46 1.17 -17.67 15.46
C VAL A 46 0.64 -17.31 16.85
N ILE A 47 -0.18 -18.16 17.45
CA ILE A 47 -0.71 -17.96 18.82
C ILE A 47 0.40 -17.85 19.84
N LEU A 48 1.40 -18.75 19.77
CA LEU A 48 2.55 -18.70 20.65
C LEU A 48 3.38 -17.44 20.43
N ARG A 49 3.58 -17.03 19.18
CA ARG A 49 4.39 -15.86 18.84
C ARG A 49 3.74 -14.53 19.21
N TYR A 50 2.41 -14.45 19.10
CA TYR A 50 1.65 -13.23 19.40
C TYR A 50 0.93 -13.30 20.75
N GLU A 51 1.21 -14.32 21.57
CA GLU A 51 0.63 -14.54 22.90
C GLU A 51 -0.87 -14.25 22.93
N ALA A 52 -1.60 -14.82 21.98
CA ALA A 52 -3.03 -14.57 21.78
C ALA A 52 -3.82 -15.85 22.06
N ASP A 53 -5.02 -15.73 22.62
CA ASP A 53 -5.91 -16.87 22.81
C ASP A 53 -6.83 -17.06 21.59
N ILE A 54 -7.10 -18.31 21.19
CA ILE A 54 -7.98 -18.61 20.03
C ILE A 54 -9.44 -18.33 20.35
N GLU A 55 -9.89 -18.67 21.56
CA GLU A 55 -11.31 -18.67 21.93
C GLU A 55 -11.71 -17.35 22.59
N ALA A 56 -10.86 -16.85 23.49
CA ALA A 56 -11.12 -15.64 24.27
C ALA A 56 -10.47 -14.37 23.66
N GLY A 57 -9.52 -14.51 22.74
CA GLY A 57 -8.80 -13.38 22.16
C GLY A 57 -7.81 -12.72 23.14
N LEU A 58 -7.65 -11.40 23.05
CA LEU A 58 -6.82 -10.63 23.98
C LEU A 58 -7.66 -10.05 25.11
N THR A 59 -7.07 -9.96 26.29
CA THR A 59 -7.66 -9.20 27.41
C THR A 59 -7.53 -7.68 27.18
N ASP A 60 -8.41 -6.88 27.80
CA ASP A 60 -8.36 -5.41 27.71
C ASP A 60 -7.00 -4.84 28.16
N ALA A 61 -6.38 -5.45 29.18
CA ALA A 61 -5.06 -5.06 29.66
C ALA A 61 -3.97 -5.33 28.61
N GLN A 62 -3.98 -6.51 27.98
CA GLN A 62 -3.05 -6.86 26.89
C GLN A 62 -3.28 -6.00 25.65
N ALA A 63 -4.53 -5.69 25.32
CA ALA A 63 -4.87 -4.80 24.21
C ALA A 63 -4.35 -3.38 24.47
N ALA A 64 -4.54 -2.84 25.69
CA ALA A 64 -4.04 -1.53 26.06
C ALA A 64 -2.50 -1.45 26.10
N GLU A 65 -1.83 -2.51 26.55
CA GLU A 65 -0.37 -2.60 26.50
C GLU A 65 0.14 -2.65 25.06
N ARG A 66 -0.51 -3.43 24.19
CA ARG A 66 -0.14 -3.50 22.76
C ARG A 66 -0.42 -2.20 22.02
N LEU A 67 -1.51 -1.51 22.35
CA LEU A 67 -1.82 -0.20 21.78
C LEU A 67 -0.74 0.83 22.13
N GLN A 68 -0.21 0.79 23.35
CA GLN A 68 0.93 1.63 23.76
C GLN A 68 2.24 1.23 23.08
N ARG A 69 2.45 -0.08 22.85
CA ARG A 69 3.69 -0.62 22.26
C ARG A 69 3.79 -0.41 20.75
N TYR A 70 2.70 -0.67 20.03
CA TYR A 70 2.67 -0.64 18.55
C TYR A 70 2.05 0.64 18.00
N GLY A 71 1.42 1.45 18.85
CA GLY A 71 0.68 2.64 18.45
C GLY A 71 -0.72 2.32 17.94
N PRO A 72 -1.52 3.36 17.63
CA PRO A 72 -2.83 3.19 17.02
C PRO A 72 -2.69 2.50 15.66
N ASN A 73 -3.63 1.60 15.34
CA ASN A 73 -3.71 0.97 14.02
C ASN A 73 -4.34 1.94 13.01
N GLU A 74 -3.73 3.11 12.88
CA GLU A 74 -4.11 4.15 11.95
C GLU A 74 -2.92 4.42 11.07
N LEU A 75 -3.14 4.41 9.76
CA LEU A 75 -2.16 4.92 8.83
C LEU A 75 -2.07 6.42 9.11
N GLU A 76 -0.89 6.89 9.54
CA GLU A 76 -0.64 8.33 9.68
C GLU A 76 -1.07 8.98 8.37
N GLY A 77 -2.14 9.78 8.45
CA GLY A 77 -2.67 10.48 7.29
C GLY A 77 -1.56 11.37 6.77
N GLY A 78 -0.91 10.94 5.70
CA GLY A 78 0.17 11.67 5.06
C GLY A 78 -0.27 13.11 4.92
N GLU A 79 0.52 14.00 5.54
CA GLU A 79 0.34 15.45 5.63
C GLU A 79 -0.61 15.95 4.53
N GLY A 80 -1.86 16.23 4.93
CA GLY A 80 -2.98 16.35 4.00
C GLY A 80 -2.58 17.14 2.76
N VAL A 81 -2.58 16.47 1.60
CA VAL A 81 -2.04 17.05 0.37
C VAL A 81 -2.68 18.42 0.17
N SER A 82 -1.88 19.47 0.24
CA SER A 82 -2.38 20.84 0.17
C SER A 82 -3.10 21.04 -1.16
N TRP A 83 -4.43 21.16 -1.12
CA TRP A 83 -5.28 21.29 -2.30
C TRP A 83 -4.79 22.41 -3.25
N VAL A 84 -4.26 23.49 -2.68
CA VAL A 84 -3.64 24.60 -3.41
C VAL A 84 -2.40 24.14 -4.20
N ARG A 85 -1.54 23.30 -3.63
CA ARG A 85 -0.34 22.78 -4.30
C ARG A 85 -0.72 21.88 -5.47
N VAL A 86 -1.77 21.07 -5.31
CA VAL A 86 -2.30 20.22 -6.39
C VAL A 86 -2.85 21.08 -7.53
N LEU A 87 -3.65 22.09 -7.20
CA LEU A 87 -4.25 22.99 -8.18
C LEU A 87 -3.18 23.75 -8.98
N VAL A 88 -2.16 24.30 -8.30
CA VAL A 88 -1.04 24.98 -8.97
C VAL A 88 -0.26 24.01 -9.85
N SER A 89 0.06 22.81 -9.35
CA SER A 89 0.76 21.79 -10.14
C SER A 89 0.00 21.41 -11.40
N GLN A 90 -1.33 21.47 -11.38
CA GLN A 90 -2.16 21.14 -12.54
C GLN A 90 -2.21 22.27 -13.58
N ILE A 91 -2.19 23.53 -13.15
CA ILE A 91 -2.10 24.69 -14.03
C ILE A 91 -0.71 24.81 -14.67
N VAL A 92 0.35 24.42 -13.95
CA VAL A 92 1.74 24.48 -14.43
C VAL A 92 2.07 23.34 -15.41
N ASN A 93 1.11 22.48 -15.75
CA ASN A 93 1.27 21.52 -16.85
C ASN A 93 1.60 22.25 -18.17
N ALA A 94 2.53 21.70 -18.95
CA ALA A 94 3.02 22.27 -20.21
C ALA A 94 1.90 22.67 -21.19
N MET A 95 0.84 21.85 -21.29
CA MET A 95 -0.31 22.13 -22.16
C MET A 95 -1.12 23.36 -21.70
N VAL A 96 -1.26 23.57 -20.40
CA VAL A 96 -1.98 24.72 -19.86
C VAL A 96 -1.11 25.98 -19.94
N LEU A 97 0.20 25.85 -19.73
CA LEU A 97 1.13 26.97 -19.81
C LEU A 97 1.10 27.66 -21.19
N VAL A 98 1.04 26.88 -22.28
CA VAL A 98 0.95 27.45 -23.63
C VAL A 98 -0.38 28.19 -23.86
N MET A 99 -1.49 27.71 -23.29
CA MET A 99 -2.79 28.42 -23.35
C MET A 99 -2.73 29.76 -22.61
N ILE A 100 -2.08 29.80 -21.44
CA ILE A 100 -1.90 31.03 -20.65
C ILE A 100 -1.04 32.04 -21.41
N ILE A 101 0.05 31.59 -22.05
CA ILE A 101 0.91 32.47 -22.86
C ILE A 101 0.14 33.02 -24.07
N ALA A 102 -0.58 32.17 -24.80
CA ALA A 102 -1.39 32.59 -25.93
C ALA A 102 -2.48 33.59 -25.53
N LEU A 103 -3.14 33.35 -24.39
CA LEU A 103 -4.11 34.28 -23.80
C LEU A 103 -3.47 35.63 -23.45
N ALA A 104 -2.30 35.62 -22.81
CA ALA A 104 -1.58 36.84 -22.43
C ALA A 104 -1.18 37.68 -23.66
N VAL A 105 -0.68 37.03 -24.73
CA VAL A 105 -0.32 37.71 -25.99
C VAL A 105 -1.57 38.30 -26.66
N SER A 106 -2.68 37.56 -26.68
CA SER A 106 -3.96 38.03 -27.26
C SER A 106 -4.49 39.28 -26.54
N LEU A 107 -4.37 39.33 -25.20
CA LEU A 107 -4.74 40.50 -24.40
C LEU A 107 -3.74 41.64 -24.52
N ALA A 108 -2.43 41.35 -24.65
CA ALA A 108 -1.39 42.37 -24.73
C ALA A 108 -1.36 43.11 -26.07
N ILE A 109 -1.85 42.49 -27.15
CA ILE A 109 -1.92 43.10 -28.49
C ILE A 109 -3.19 43.96 -28.66
N ARG A 110 -4.13 43.88 -27.72
CA ARG A 110 -5.40 44.62 -27.78
C ARG A 110 -5.44 45.84 -26.88
#